data_AF-A0A382PCX1-F1
#
_entry.id   AF-A0A382PCX1-F1
#
_cell.length_a   1.000
_cell.length_b   1.000
_cell.length_c   1.000
_cell.angle_alpha   90.00
_cell.angle_beta   90.00
_cell.angle_gamma   90.00
#
_symmetry.space_group_name_H-M   'P 1'
#
loop_
_entity.id
_entity.type
_entity.pdbx_description
1 polymer ?
#
loop_
_entity_poly.entity_id
_entity_poly.type
_entity_poly.pdbx_seq_one_letter_code
_entity_poly.pdbx_strand_id
1 'polypeptide(L)'
;GTVFKTTSHPCGHTNGLPGIIKSSNAVSIPVIGIGGINRQNIKSVMDAGASGVAVISAIIGKRDPYRAARTLKQIMTGGRSGAA
;
A
#
# COMPACT_ATOMS: atom_id res chain seq x y z
N GLY A 1 -9.30 2.60 6.99
CA GLY A 1 -9.12 1.42 7.84
C GLY A 1 -7.88 0.66 7.43
N THR A 2 -7.37 -0.22 8.29
CA THR A 2 -6.16 -1.02 8.03
C THR A 2 -6.41 -2.04 6.92
N VAL A 3 -5.55 -2.09 5.90
CA VAL A 3 -5.71 -3.02 4.76
C VAL A 3 -5.36 -4.46 5.18
N PHE A 4 -4.21 -4.66 5.82
CA PHE A 4 -3.74 -5.96 6.30
C PHE A 4 -3.37 -5.91 7.78
N LYS A 5 -3.28 -7.07 8.44
CA LYS A 5 -2.81 -7.16 9.84
C LYS A 5 -1.43 -6.51 9.98
N THR A 6 -1.23 -5.78 11.06
CA THR A 6 0.01 -5.06 11.35
C THR A 6 0.28 -5.02 12.85
N THR A 7 1.55 -4.95 13.23
CA THR A 7 1.97 -4.81 14.63
C THR A 7 1.86 -3.37 15.13
N SER A 8 1.82 -2.37 14.24
CA SER A 8 1.66 -0.97 14.63
C SER A 8 0.23 -0.61 15.07
N HIS A 9 -0.74 -1.46 14.73
CA HIS A 9 -2.16 -1.35 15.10
C HIS A 9 -2.73 -2.78 15.25
N PRO A 10 -2.42 -3.48 16.36
CA PRO A 10 -2.66 -4.92 16.51
C PRO A 10 -4.14 -5.28 16.73
N CYS A 11 -4.95 -4.33 17.22
CA CYS A 11 -6.37 -4.55 17.52
C CYS A 11 -7.23 -3.77 16.51
N GLY A 12 -7.69 -4.44 15.45
CA GLY A 12 -8.59 -3.81 14.48
C GLY A 12 -9.05 -4.74 13.37
N HIS A 13 -10.31 -4.55 12.94
CA HIS A 13 -10.85 -5.17 11.73
C HIS A 13 -10.03 -4.72 10.51
N THR A 14 -9.61 -5.66 9.68
CA THR A 14 -8.92 -5.35 8.42
C THR A 14 -9.93 -5.27 7.30
N ASN A 15 -9.92 -4.17 6.56
CA ASN A 15 -10.83 -3.98 5.42
C ASN A 15 -10.41 -4.80 4.19
N GLY A 16 -9.17 -5.28 4.15
CA GLY A 16 -8.61 -6.00 3.01
C GLY A 16 -8.59 -5.16 1.73
N LEU A 17 -8.31 -5.84 0.62
CA LEU A 17 -8.42 -5.27 -0.72
C LEU A 17 -9.86 -4.81 -1.07
N PRO A 18 -10.95 -5.50 -0.63
CA PRO A 18 -12.31 -5.05 -0.93
C PRO A 18 -12.60 -3.64 -0.42
N GLY A 19 -12.02 -3.24 0.71
CA GLY A 19 -12.16 -1.87 1.21
C GLY A 19 -11.52 -0.82 0.30
N ILE A 20 -10.38 -1.14 -0.31
CA ILE A 20 -9.72 -0.26 -1.29
C ILE A 20 -10.59 -0.14 -2.53
N ILE A 21 -11.02 -1.27 -3.11
CA ILE A 21 -11.85 -1.31 -4.33
C ILE A 21 -13.14 -0.50 -4.14
N LYS A 22 -13.84 -0.71 -3.01
CA LYS A 22 -15.06 0.04 -2.69
C LYS A 22 -14.79 1.54 -2.60
N SER A 23 -13.69 1.93 -1.96
CA SER A 23 -13.35 3.34 -1.78
C SER A 23 -12.94 3.99 -3.09
N SER A 24 -12.04 3.37 -3.86
CA SER A 24 -11.57 3.92 -5.14
C SER A 24 -12.68 4.06 -6.17
N ASN A 25 -13.70 3.18 -6.13
CA ASN A 25 -14.85 3.27 -7.02
C ASN A 25 -15.91 4.28 -6.55
N ALA A 26 -15.94 4.62 -5.26
CA ALA A 26 -16.93 5.52 -4.67
C ALA A 26 -16.53 6.99 -4.70
N VAL A 27 -15.24 7.31 -4.88
CA VAL A 27 -14.75 8.70 -4.83
C VAL A 27 -13.79 9.01 -5.97
N SER A 28 -13.78 10.26 -6.41
CA SER A 28 -12.86 10.74 -7.45
C SER A 28 -11.51 11.25 -6.91
N ILE A 29 -11.34 11.29 -5.59
CA ILE A 29 -10.09 11.72 -4.94
C ILE A 29 -9.11 10.55 -4.79
N PRO A 30 -7.79 10.80 -4.73
CA PRO A 30 -6.80 9.75 -4.58
C PRO A 30 -6.98 8.92 -3.30
N VAL A 31 -7.06 7.60 -3.45
CA VAL A 31 -7.16 6.66 -2.31
C VAL A 31 -5.78 6.09 -1.98
N ILE A 32 -5.38 6.21 -0.71
CA ILE A 32 -4.10 5.68 -0.21
C ILE A 32 -4.34 4.43 0.64
N GLY A 33 -3.68 3.32 0.29
CA GLY A 33 -3.70 2.11 1.10
C GLY A 33 -2.77 2.23 2.31
N ILE A 34 -3.24 1.87 3.50
CA ILE A 34 -2.43 1.91 4.73
C ILE A 34 -2.68 0.68 5.62
N GLY A 35 -1.61 0.22 6.27
CA GLY A 35 -1.68 -0.81 7.30
C GLY A 35 -1.28 -2.21 6.80
N GLY A 36 -0.17 -2.72 7.32
CA GLY A 36 0.34 -4.06 7.01
C GLY A 36 0.90 -4.22 5.59
N ILE A 37 1.10 -3.12 4.88
CA ILE A 37 1.61 -3.12 3.49
C ILE A 37 3.12 -3.34 3.47
N ASN A 38 3.58 -4.20 2.58
CA ASN A 38 4.97 -4.57 2.40
C ASN A 38 5.24 -5.02 0.93
N ARG A 39 6.47 -5.42 0.61
CA ARG A 39 6.88 -5.79 -0.76
C ARG A 39 6.06 -6.93 -1.39
N GLN A 40 5.42 -7.79 -0.59
CA GLN A 40 4.69 -8.97 -1.07
C GLN A 40 3.25 -8.62 -1.47
N ASN A 41 2.63 -7.61 -0.85
CA ASN A 41 1.20 -7.29 -1.04
C ASN A 41 0.97 -5.91 -1.68
N ILE A 42 2.00 -5.06 -1.78
CA ILE A 42 1.89 -3.71 -2.33
C ILE A 42 1.32 -3.68 -3.75
N LYS A 43 1.68 -4.65 -4.60
CA LYS A 43 1.16 -4.75 -5.96
C LYS A 43 -0.36 -4.94 -5.96
N SER A 44 -0.87 -5.86 -5.15
CA SER A 44 -2.31 -6.10 -5.04
C SER A 44 -3.09 -4.88 -4.54
N VAL A 45 -2.49 -4.03 -3.70
CA VAL A 45 -3.11 -2.77 -3.25
C VAL A 45 -3.20 -1.75 -4.39
N MET A 46 -2.16 -1.65 -5.22
CA MET A 46 -2.17 -0.80 -6.41
C MET A 46 -3.19 -1.30 -7.44
N ASP A 47 -3.19 -2.61 -7.70
CA ASP A 47 -4.13 -3.27 -8.63
C ASP A 47 -5.59 -3.13 -8.17
N ALA A 48 -5.82 -3.05 -6.85
CA ALA A 48 -7.13 -2.81 -6.26
C ALA A 48 -7.65 -1.36 -6.45
N GLY A 49 -6.89 -0.47 -7.10
CA GLY A 49 -7.30 0.90 -7.40
C GLY A 49 -6.70 1.97 -6.48
N ALA A 50 -5.77 1.61 -5.59
CA ALA A 50 -5.07 2.61 -4.80
C ALA A 50 -4.22 3.53 -5.69
N SER A 51 -4.24 4.82 -5.38
CA SER A 51 -3.36 5.82 -5.99
C SER A 51 -1.93 5.72 -5.43
N GLY A 52 -1.78 5.28 -4.18
CA GLY A 52 -0.50 5.05 -3.53
C GLY A 52 -0.65 4.27 -2.22
N VAL A 53 0.45 4.10 -1.49
CA VAL A 53 0.46 3.40 -0.20
C VAL A 53 1.27 4.13 0.87
N ALA A 54 0.89 3.94 2.12
CA ALA A 54 1.63 4.36 3.30
C ALA A 54 2.18 3.15 4.06
N VAL A 55 3.46 3.20 4.42
CA VAL A 55 4.18 2.10 5.09
C VAL A 55 5.02 2.63 6.26
N ILE A 56 5.18 1.81 7.29
CA ILE A 56 6.05 2.09 8.45
C ILE A 56 7.16 1.04 8.48
N SER A 57 6.87 -0.17 8.98
CA SER A 57 7.85 -1.25 9.18
C SER A 57 8.45 -1.85 7.91
N ALA A 58 7.88 -1.53 6.74
CA ALA A 58 8.46 -1.92 5.45
C ALA A 58 9.73 -1.11 5.12
N ILE A 59 9.90 0.08 5.71
CA ILE A 59 11.05 0.98 5.52
C ILE A 59 11.78 1.23 6.83
N ILE A 60 11.06 1.69 7.86
CA ILE A 60 11.61 2.00 9.17
C ILE A 60 12.10 0.71 9.83
N GLY A 61 13.33 0.73 10.35
CA GLY A 61 13.97 -0.43 10.98
C GLY A 61 14.58 -1.45 10.00
N LYS A 62 14.56 -1.17 8.68
CA LYS A 62 15.35 -1.98 7.72
C LYS A 62 16.82 -1.59 7.77
N ARG A 63 17.70 -2.57 7.54
CA ARG A 63 19.15 -2.37 7.44
C ARG A 63 19.53 -1.32 6.40
N ASP A 64 18.77 -1.23 5.31
CA ASP A 64 18.92 -0.25 4.25
C ASP A 64 17.55 0.31 3.87
N PRO A 65 17.13 1.43 4.49
CA PRO A 65 15.83 2.06 4.22
C PRO A 65 15.71 2.58 2.79
N TYR A 66 16.81 3.04 2.20
CA TYR A 66 16.83 3.53 0.81
C TYR A 66 16.51 2.40 -0.17
N ARG A 67 17.20 1.25 -0.04
CA ARG A 67 16.94 0.09 -0.88
C ARG A 67 15.52 -0.45 -0.66
N ALA A 68 15.02 -0.43 0.57
CA ALA A 68 13.65 -0.84 0.88
C ALA A 68 12.63 0.06 0.14
N ALA A 69 12.76 1.38 0.27
CA ALA A 69 11.88 2.35 -0.41
C ALA A 69 11.97 2.22 -1.94
N ARG A 70 13.19 2.09 -2.49
CA ARG A 70 13.41 1.90 -3.93
C ARG A 70 12.74 0.63 -4.46
N THR A 71 12.83 -0.47 -3.71
CA THR A 71 12.19 -1.74 -4.07
C THR A 71 10.67 -1.59 -4.09
N LEU A 72 10.08 -0.96 -3.07
CA LEU A 72 8.63 -0.71 -3.03
C LEU A 72 8.18 0.15 -4.21
N LYS A 73 8.90 1.25 -4.50
CA LYS A 73 8.62 2.11 -5.65
C LYS A 73 8.65 1.33 -6.97
N GLN A 74 9.67 0.50 -7.19
CA GLN A 74 9.78 -0.32 -8.40
C GLN A 74 8.59 -1.27 -8.59
N ILE A 75 8.13 -1.91 -7.51
CA ILE A 75 6.96 -2.79 -7.56
C ILE A 75 5.68 -2.00 -7.89
N MET A 76 5.55 -0.76 -7.38
CA MET A 76 4.39 0.11 -7.66
C MET A 76 4.40 0.67 -9.07
N THR A 77 5.56 1.10 -9.59
CA THR A 77 5.66 1.77 -10.90
C THR A 77 5.77 0.79 -12.06
N GLY A 78 6.20 -0.46 -11.81
CA GLY A 78 6.29 -1.50 -12.84
C GLY A 78 4.96 -1.89 -13.49
N GLY A 79 3.82 -1.34 -13.06
CA GLY A 79 2.50 -1.49 -13.68
C GLY A 79 1.83 -0.18 -14.13
N ARG A 80 2.47 0.99 -13.91
CA ARG A 80 1.95 2.28 -14.38
C ARG A 80 3.05 2.97 -15.20
N SER A 81 3.00 2.79 -16.53
CA SER A 81 3.60 3.75 -17.44
C SER A 81 3.02 5.12 -17.08
N GLY A 82 3.89 6.04 -16.67
CA GLY A 82 3.47 7.37 -16.24
C GLY A 82 2.61 8.01 -17.32
N ALA A 83 1.42 8.47 -16.93
CA ALA A 83 0.76 9.53 -17.68
C ALA A 83 1.68 10.75 -17.57
N ALA A 84 2.36 11.05 -18.68
CA ALA A 84 2.94 12.35 -18.97
C ALA A 84 1.82 13.31 -19.38
#